data_AF-A0A946PX27-F1
#
_entry.id   AF-A0A946PX27-F1
#
_cell.length_a   1.000
_cell.length_b   1.000
_cell.length_c   1.000
_cell.angle_alpha   90.00
_cell.angle_beta   90.00
_cell.angle_gamma   90.00
#
_symmetry.space_group_name_H-M   'P 1'
#
loop_
_entity.id
_entity.type
_entity.pdbx_description
1 polymer ?
#
loop_
_entity_poly.entity_id
_entity_poly.type
_entity_poly.pdbx_seq_one_letter_code
_entity_poly.pdbx_strand_id
1 'polypeptide(L)'
;MTMNSGSASNTIDSYRKRQQRGPAIIWGIVVLLVITGIIILVVVFTGDNKPQISLFATETPTPTLTFTPTVTSSPTATATLTSTPTMTLTPTPSAPFSYIVEEDESFASIAEKFGIGEDGILLLIALNPVAGQRGFVYVGEEILIPNPGMKLPTATPVPFDLPLGTELNYIVQPGDSIAAIAIKFRSTEEAIIEANELENANAIQVGQILIVPANLVTPEPTRLPPTAPVDITPTPTVAPAGGDGGSGVAACPFEENQDYIAQIFELVNNERVTQGLTPLKESPQLSAAAMVHASDMVCNSFLKEVGSDGSTVEERVLAQGYTASLVLQEIHAQPPEYGGDGQAAFDAWMGGTTLLNPNTTRIGIGYAYSQDSALGGYFTVVLAAPAQ
;
A
#
# COMPACT_ATOMS: atom_id res chain seq x y z
N MET A 1 -47.52 21.16 -35.85
CA MET A 1 -46.34 21.56 -35.05
C MET A 1 -45.10 21.25 -35.88
N THR A 2 -44.45 22.28 -36.42
CA THR A 2 -43.26 22.16 -37.29
C THR A 2 -42.01 22.20 -36.43
N MET A 3 -41.24 21.11 -36.39
CA MET A 3 -39.96 21.05 -35.68
C MET A 3 -38.83 21.67 -36.53
N ASN A 4 -38.10 22.58 -35.90
CA ASN A 4 -36.97 23.33 -36.45
C ASN A 4 -35.67 22.50 -36.35
N SER A 5 -34.99 22.25 -37.48
CA SER A 5 -33.79 21.40 -37.60
C SER A 5 -32.47 22.18 -37.55
N GLY A 6 -32.36 23.22 -36.72
CA GLY A 6 -31.22 24.15 -36.71
C GLY A 6 -30.13 23.94 -35.65
N SER A 7 -30.27 22.98 -34.72
CA SER A 7 -29.41 22.95 -33.52
C SER A 7 -28.22 21.97 -33.57
N ALA A 8 -28.29 20.90 -34.37
CA ALA A 8 -27.27 19.84 -34.32
C ALA A 8 -26.06 20.05 -35.25
N SER A 9 -26.13 20.91 -36.28
CA SER A 9 -25.00 21.10 -37.20
C SER A 9 -23.97 22.12 -36.67
N ASN A 10 -24.41 23.11 -35.88
CA ASN A 10 -23.52 24.16 -35.35
C ASN A 10 -22.53 23.63 -34.27
N THR A 11 -22.88 22.56 -33.57
CA THR A 11 -22.01 21.94 -32.56
C THR A 11 -20.93 21.04 -33.18
N ILE A 12 -21.21 20.42 -34.33
CA ILE A 12 -20.25 19.55 -35.03
C ILE A 12 -19.17 20.38 -35.75
N ASP A 13 -19.53 21.52 -36.34
CA ASP A 13 -18.57 22.40 -37.01
C ASP A 13 -17.64 23.13 -36.02
N SER A 14 -18.11 23.44 -34.81
CA SER A 14 -17.30 24.05 -33.76
C SER A 14 -16.26 23.07 -33.18
N TYR A 15 -16.56 21.77 -33.11
CA TYR A 15 -15.59 20.73 -32.72
C TYR A 15 -14.51 20.50 -33.78
N ARG A 16 -14.89 20.41 -35.07
CA ARG A 16 -13.94 20.18 -36.17
C ARG A 16 -12.94 21.34 -36.33
N LYS A 17 -13.38 22.58 -36.09
CA LYS A 17 -12.52 23.77 -36.15
C LYS A 17 -11.54 23.88 -34.99
N ARG A 18 -11.88 23.32 -33.81
CA ARG A 18 -11.01 23.28 -32.63
C ARG A 18 -9.93 22.19 -32.75
N GLN A 19 -10.28 21.05 -33.34
CA GLN A 19 -9.35 19.93 -33.58
C GLN A 19 -8.25 20.28 -34.60
N GLN A 20 -8.55 21.11 -35.60
CA GLN A 20 -7.53 21.56 -36.58
C GLN A 20 -6.61 22.68 -36.06
N ARG A 21 -7.03 23.46 -35.05
CA ARG A 21 -6.23 24.58 -34.51
C ARG A 21 -5.49 24.25 -33.20
N GLY A 22 -5.88 23.19 -32.49
CA GLY A 22 -5.25 22.75 -31.24
C GLY A 22 -3.73 22.50 -31.36
N PRO A 23 -3.23 21.76 -32.36
CA PRO A 23 -1.80 21.46 -32.47
C PRO A 23 -0.93 22.72 -32.72
N ALA A 24 -1.43 23.67 -33.51
CA ALA A 24 -0.67 24.87 -33.88
C ALA A 24 -0.49 25.84 -32.70
N ILE A 25 -1.48 25.94 -31.81
CA ILE A 25 -1.41 26.80 -30.61
C ILE A 25 -0.40 26.21 -29.61
N ILE A 26 -0.40 24.89 -29.42
CA ILE A 26 0.53 24.21 -28.52
C ILE A 26 1.98 24.38 -29.02
N TRP A 27 2.22 24.22 -30.33
CA TRP A 27 3.54 24.49 -30.91
C TRP A 27 3.97 25.96 -30.78
N GLY A 28 3.04 26.91 -30.90
CA GLY A 28 3.32 28.33 -30.66
C GLY A 28 3.79 28.63 -29.23
N ILE A 29 3.17 27.99 -28.24
CA ILE A 29 3.55 28.14 -26.82
C ILE A 29 4.93 27.53 -26.54
N VAL A 30 5.22 26.36 -27.11
CA VAL A 30 6.54 25.70 -26.95
C VAL A 30 7.66 26.58 -27.52
N VAL A 31 7.48 27.14 -28.72
CA VAL A 31 8.48 28.03 -29.33
C VAL A 31 8.69 29.29 -28.47
N LEU A 32 7.62 29.85 -27.91
CA LEU A 32 7.70 31.02 -27.04
C LEU A 32 8.46 30.73 -25.74
N LEU A 33 8.23 29.56 -25.12
CA LEU A 33 8.95 29.16 -23.91
C LEU A 33 10.45 28.92 -24.17
N VAL A 34 10.80 28.32 -25.31
CA VAL A 34 12.21 28.13 -25.70
C VAL A 34 12.91 29.46 -25.92
N ILE A 35 12.28 30.41 -26.64
CA ILE A 35 12.84 31.75 -26.84
C ILE A 35 13.02 32.49 -25.51
N THR A 36 12.04 32.38 -24.60
CA THR A 36 12.10 33.01 -23.28
C THR A 36 13.24 32.41 -22.43
N GLY A 37 13.41 31.08 -22.47
CA GLY A 37 14.53 30.40 -21.80
C GLY A 37 15.90 30.84 -22.33
N ILE A 38 16.04 31.00 -23.65
CA ILE A 38 17.28 31.49 -24.27
C ILE A 38 17.57 32.94 -23.84
N ILE A 39 16.55 33.81 -23.79
CA ILE A 39 16.72 35.21 -23.34
C ILE A 39 17.17 35.26 -21.88
N ILE A 40 16.60 34.44 -20.99
CA ILE A 40 17.01 34.37 -19.58
C ILE A 40 18.48 33.92 -19.48
N LEU A 41 18.89 32.93 -20.25
CA LEU A 41 20.26 32.40 -20.25
C LEU A 41 21.26 33.44 -20.74
N VAL A 42 20.91 34.22 -21.77
CA VAL A 42 21.72 35.34 -22.24
C VAL A 42 21.82 36.42 -21.15
N VAL A 43 20.71 36.83 -20.53
CA VAL A 43 20.72 37.85 -19.46
C VAL A 43 21.58 37.43 -18.26
N VAL A 44 21.57 36.15 -17.89
CA VAL A 44 22.42 35.62 -16.80
C VAL A 44 23.90 35.63 -17.17
N PHE A 45 24.26 35.40 -18.44
CA PHE A 45 25.67 35.37 -18.88
C PHE A 45 26.22 36.72 -19.36
N THR A 46 25.37 37.68 -19.74
CA THR A 46 25.77 39.04 -20.17
C THR A 46 25.49 40.12 -19.13
N GLY A 47 24.71 39.85 -18.09
CA GLY A 47 24.44 40.79 -17.00
C GLY A 47 25.64 41.00 -16.07
N ASP A 48 25.71 42.17 -15.43
CA ASP A 48 26.82 42.59 -14.56
C ASP A 48 27.01 41.70 -13.29
N ASN A 49 26.05 40.81 -13.00
CA ASN A 49 26.06 39.87 -11.87
C ASN A 49 26.50 38.46 -12.29
N LYS A 50 27.75 38.30 -12.73
CA LYS A 50 28.35 36.99 -13.02
C LYS A 50 28.64 36.25 -11.69
N PRO A 51 28.28 34.96 -11.54
CA PRO A 51 28.73 34.18 -10.38
C PRO A 51 30.26 33.97 -10.45
N GLN A 52 30.99 34.64 -9.57
CA GLN A 52 32.43 34.50 -9.41
C GLN A 52 32.73 33.23 -8.60
N ILE A 53 33.15 32.16 -9.27
CA ILE A 53 33.65 30.96 -8.59
C ILE A 53 35.10 31.25 -8.18
N SER A 54 35.29 31.61 -6.90
CA SER A 54 36.60 31.92 -6.33
C SER A 54 37.26 30.65 -5.79
N LEU A 55 38.22 30.11 -6.54
CA LEU A 55 39.19 29.12 -6.06
C LEU A 55 40.47 29.89 -5.73
N PHE A 56 41.09 29.58 -4.59
CA PHE A 56 42.33 30.15 -4.00
C PHE A 56 42.14 31.23 -2.93
N ALA A 57 42.64 30.89 -1.73
CA ALA A 57 42.86 31.74 -0.57
C ALA A 57 44.21 32.49 -0.70
N THR A 58 44.36 33.62 0.01
CA THR A 58 45.58 34.01 0.78
C THR A 58 45.56 35.46 1.29
N GLU A 59 45.82 35.57 2.60
CA GLU A 59 46.54 36.58 3.42
C GLU A 59 46.07 38.06 3.56
N THR A 60 45.80 38.37 4.83
CA THR A 60 45.76 39.67 5.57
C THR A 60 47.15 40.36 5.56
N PRO A 61 47.30 41.72 5.49
CA PRO A 61 47.23 42.57 6.70
C PRO A 61 46.67 44.01 6.58
N THR A 62 46.06 44.44 7.70
CA THR A 62 45.79 45.76 8.36
C THR A 62 46.84 46.86 8.04
N PRO A 63 46.60 48.21 8.04
CA PRO A 63 45.80 49.01 9.01
C PRO A 63 44.98 50.20 8.41
N THR A 64 44.08 50.87 9.15
CA THR A 64 44.38 52.17 9.80
C THR A 64 43.16 52.65 10.62
N LEU A 65 43.43 52.99 11.88
CA LEU A 65 42.50 53.66 12.79
C LEU A 65 42.39 55.15 12.44
N THR A 66 41.18 55.70 12.45
CA THR A 66 40.96 57.12 12.75
C THR A 66 39.66 57.24 13.53
N PHE A 67 39.79 57.48 14.83
CA PHE A 67 38.71 57.95 15.68
C PHE A 67 38.60 59.46 15.55
N THR A 68 37.39 60.00 15.43
CA THR A 68 37.08 61.34 15.94
C THR A 68 35.66 61.31 16.50
N PRO A 69 35.49 61.74 17.77
CA PRO A 69 34.22 61.72 18.48
C PRO A 69 33.34 62.88 18.01
N THR A 70 32.02 62.82 18.25
CA THR A 70 31.23 63.92 18.84
C THR A 70 29.73 63.60 18.84
N VAL A 71 29.15 63.80 20.04
CA VAL A 71 27.75 64.01 20.48
C VAL A 71 26.67 62.95 20.28
N THR A 72 26.52 62.18 21.36
CA THR A 72 25.29 61.90 22.10
C THR A 72 24.01 62.59 21.58
N SER A 73 23.20 61.86 20.84
CA SER A 73 21.75 61.97 20.86
C SER A 73 21.19 60.81 21.68
N SER A 74 20.47 61.13 22.75
CA SER A 74 19.74 60.19 23.61
C SER A 74 18.92 59.20 22.78
N PRO A 75 19.07 57.87 22.95
CA PRO A 75 18.21 56.91 22.28
C PRO A 75 16.82 56.98 22.92
N THR A 76 15.83 57.41 22.14
CA THR A 76 14.44 57.03 22.40
C THR A 76 14.37 55.52 22.30
N ALA A 77 13.89 54.85 23.35
CA ALA A 77 13.67 53.41 23.36
C ALA A 77 12.57 53.06 22.35
N THR A 78 12.95 52.88 21.09
CA THR A 78 12.18 52.08 20.15
C THR A 78 12.28 50.64 20.65
N ALA A 79 11.15 50.03 21.00
CA ALA A 79 11.11 48.62 21.34
C ALA A 79 11.55 47.81 20.12
N THR A 80 12.83 47.41 20.11
CA THR A 80 13.30 46.32 19.27
C THR A 80 12.51 45.10 19.69
N LEU A 81 11.69 44.56 18.80
CA LEU A 81 11.11 43.24 18.99
C LEU A 81 12.28 42.27 19.10
N THR A 82 12.60 41.87 20.33
CA THR A 82 13.45 40.72 20.59
C THR A 82 12.77 39.55 19.90
N SER A 83 13.41 39.00 18.87
CA SER A 83 13.02 37.70 18.33
C SER A 83 13.03 36.74 19.50
N THR A 84 11.85 36.32 19.94
CA THR A 84 11.68 35.22 20.90
C THR A 84 12.56 34.08 20.40
N PRO A 85 13.42 33.49 21.25
CA PRO A 85 14.27 32.40 20.82
C PRO A 85 13.40 31.34 20.13
N THR A 86 13.75 30.99 18.90
CA THR A 86 13.19 29.82 18.21
C THR A 86 13.26 28.67 19.20
N MET A 87 12.10 28.11 19.55
CA MET A 87 12.04 26.99 20.48
C MET A 87 12.96 25.89 19.95
N THR A 88 14.05 25.66 20.66
CA THR A 88 14.86 24.45 20.48
C THR A 88 14.00 23.33 21.06
N LEU A 89 13.56 22.40 20.23
CA LEU A 89 12.71 21.29 20.66
C LEU A 89 13.43 20.50 21.75
N THR A 90 12.96 20.66 22.99
CA THR A 90 13.32 19.80 24.12
C THR A 90 12.79 18.39 23.81
N PRO A 91 13.63 17.34 23.77
CA PRO A 91 13.12 16.00 23.55
C PRO A 91 12.25 15.57 24.74
N THR A 92 11.05 15.07 24.40
CA THR A 92 10.11 14.22 25.16
C THR A 92 8.84 14.90 25.67
N PRO A 93 7.76 14.87 24.87
CA PRO A 93 6.44 14.52 25.35
C PRO A 93 6.23 13.01 25.20
N SER A 94 5.88 12.34 26.30
CA SER A 94 5.41 10.95 26.29
C SER A 94 3.90 10.86 26.01
N ALA A 95 3.24 11.97 25.67
CA ALA A 95 1.80 12.12 25.47
C ALA A 95 1.47 13.06 24.28
N PRO A 96 0.29 12.92 23.65
CA PRO A 96 -0.13 13.77 22.53
C PRO A 96 -0.12 15.26 22.86
N PHE A 97 0.04 16.12 21.87
CA PHE A 97 0.05 17.58 22.05
C PHE A 97 -0.93 18.30 21.11
N SER A 98 -1.48 19.44 21.52
CA SER A 98 -2.37 20.26 20.68
C SER A 98 -1.62 20.95 19.55
N TYR A 99 -2.26 21.03 18.39
CA TYR A 99 -1.80 21.69 17.18
C TYR A 99 -2.95 22.38 16.48
N ILE A 100 -2.73 23.59 15.96
CA ILE A 100 -3.71 24.33 15.17
C ILE A 100 -3.37 24.14 13.70
N VAL A 101 -4.31 23.62 12.93
CA VAL A 101 -4.15 23.30 11.51
C VAL A 101 -3.89 24.56 10.69
N GLU A 102 -2.83 24.55 9.88
CA GLU A 102 -2.43 25.65 9.00
C GLU A 102 -3.10 25.54 7.62
N GLU A 103 -2.94 26.57 6.78
CA GLU A 103 -3.55 26.61 5.45
C GLU A 103 -3.03 25.46 4.57
N ASP A 104 -3.95 24.81 3.83
CA ASP A 104 -3.69 23.68 2.93
C ASP A 104 -3.11 22.40 3.58
N GLU A 105 -3.28 22.20 4.89
CA GLU A 105 -2.85 20.97 5.57
C GLU A 105 -3.89 19.84 5.54
N SER A 106 -3.40 18.59 5.49
CA SER A 106 -4.17 17.35 5.58
C SER A 106 -3.56 16.43 6.64
N PHE A 107 -4.28 15.38 7.07
CA PHE A 107 -3.71 14.38 7.99
C PHE A 107 -2.39 13.78 7.48
N ALA A 108 -2.26 13.57 6.17
CA ALA A 108 -1.04 13.03 5.57
C ALA A 108 0.14 14.01 5.67
N SER A 109 -0.08 15.28 5.31
CA SER A 109 0.98 16.30 5.39
C SER A 109 1.35 16.63 6.84
N ILE A 110 0.39 16.56 7.77
CA ILE A 110 0.60 16.72 9.20
C ILE A 110 1.41 15.52 9.75
N ALA A 111 1.05 14.29 9.39
CA ALA A 111 1.80 13.08 9.79
C ALA A 111 3.27 13.13 9.31
N GLU A 112 3.50 13.61 8.09
CA GLU A 112 4.84 13.80 7.54
C GLU A 112 5.60 14.93 8.26
N LYS A 113 4.97 16.11 8.44
CA LYS A 113 5.53 17.28 9.13
C LYS A 113 6.05 16.94 10.52
N PHE A 114 5.33 16.09 11.25
CA PHE A 114 5.68 15.66 12.60
C PHE A 114 6.42 14.33 12.66
N GLY A 115 6.73 13.68 11.53
CA GLY A 115 7.52 12.45 11.49
C GLY A 115 6.90 11.29 12.27
N ILE A 116 5.58 11.11 12.17
CA ILE A 116 4.81 10.21 13.04
C ILE A 116 4.93 8.73 12.59
N GLY A 117 5.51 8.46 11.42
CA GLY A 117 5.76 7.10 10.92
C GLY A 117 4.58 6.52 10.14
N GLU A 118 4.67 5.24 9.74
CA GLU A 118 3.71 4.57 8.84
C GLU A 118 2.28 4.53 9.41
N ASP A 119 2.15 4.38 10.73
CA ASP A 119 0.88 4.39 11.46
C ASP A 119 0.39 5.82 11.81
N GLY A 120 1.09 6.86 11.36
CA GLY A 120 0.89 8.24 11.83
C GLY A 120 -0.50 8.80 11.52
N ILE A 121 -1.05 8.49 10.35
CA ILE A 121 -2.40 8.91 9.96
C ILE A 121 -3.46 8.26 10.86
N LEU A 122 -3.28 6.99 11.21
CA LEU A 122 -4.19 6.26 12.10
C LEU A 122 -4.20 6.82 13.51
N LEU A 123 -3.02 7.13 14.03
CA LEU A 123 -2.87 7.74 15.34
C LEU A 123 -3.52 9.13 15.39
N LEU A 124 -3.40 9.92 14.31
CA LEU A 124 -4.08 11.21 14.19
C LEU A 124 -5.60 11.05 14.18
N ILE A 125 -6.14 10.08 13.45
CA ILE A 125 -7.58 9.79 13.42
C ILE A 125 -8.07 9.32 14.80
N ALA A 126 -7.33 8.42 15.45
CA ALA A 126 -7.69 7.86 16.75
C ALA A 126 -7.71 8.91 17.88
N LEU A 127 -6.78 9.87 17.84
CA LEU A 127 -6.73 10.96 18.82
C LEU A 127 -7.74 12.08 18.55
N ASN A 128 -8.29 12.16 17.33
CA ASN A 128 -9.18 13.24 16.89
C ASN A 128 -10.48 12.69 16.28
N PRO A 129 -11.38 12.06 17.06
CA PRO A 129 -12.52 11.32 16.52
C PRO A 129 -13.46 12.17 15.64
N VAL A 130 -13.64 13.46 15.94
CA VAL A 130 -14.50 14.36 15.14
C VAL A 130 -13.89 14.66 13.77
N ALA A 131 -12.57 14.84 13.70
CA ALA A 131 -11.86 15.06 12.43
C ALA A 131 -11.63 13.75 11.69
N GLY A 132 -11.36 12.66 12.42
CA GLY A 132 -11.22 11.31 11.92
C GLY A 132 -12.47 10.80 11.20
N GLN A 133 -13.66 10.98 11.78
CA GLN A 133 -14.93 10.62 11.13
C GLN A 133 -15.17 11.38 9.82
N ARG A 134 -14.65 12.61 9.69
CA ARG A 134 -14.76 13.39 8.45
C ARG A 134 -13.70 13.00 7.41
N GLY A 135 -12.57 12.45 7.85
CA GLY A 135 -11.43 12.12 6.99
C GLY A 135 -10.55 13.32 6.59
N PHE A 136 -10.85 14.54 7.06
CA PHE A 136 -10.07 15.75 6.77
C PHE A 136 -10.19 16.78 7.91
N VAL A 137 -9.27 17.75 7.92
CA VAL A 137 -9.14 18.81 8.93
C VAL A 137 -9.42 20.20 8.33
N TYR A 138 -9.92 21.16 9.12
CA TYR A 138 -10.11 22.54 8.69
C TYR A 138 -8.98 23.46 9.15
N VAL A 139 -8.68 24.49 8.37
CA VAL A 139 -7.75 25.56 8.78
C VAL A 139 -8.23 26.22 10.08
N GLY A 140 -7.33 26.35 11.05
CA GLY A 140 -7.62 26.90 12.37
C GLY A 140 -8.26 25.91 13.35
N GLU A 141 -8.48 24.66 12.95
CA GLU A 141 -8.97 23.59 13.84
C GLU A 141 -7.86 23.15 14.80
N GLU A 142 -8.17 23.04 16.10
CA GLU A 142 -7.25 22.49 17.09
C GLU A 142 -7.40 20.96 17.14
N ILE A 143 -6.32 20.24 16.86
CA ILE A 143 -6.24 18.78 16.86
C ILE A 143 -5.09 18.29 17.76
N LEU A 144 -5.18 17.06 18.25
CA LEU A 144 -4.14 16.39 19.01
C LEU A 144 -3.20 15.62 18.08
N ILE A 145 -1.91 15.91 18.16
CA ILE A 145 -0.86 15.24 17.40
C ILE A 145 -0.19 14.18 18.26
N PRO A 146 -0.08 12.93 17.79
CA PRO A 146 0.70 11.89 18.46
C PRO A 146 2.20 12.18 18.37
N ASN A 147 2.95 11.63 19.31
CA ASN A 147 4.39 11.78 19.36
C ASN A 147 5.06 10.82 18.33
N PRO A 148 6.22 11.19 17.77
CA PRO A 148 6.99 10.29 16.91
C PRO A 148 7.29 8.95 17.60
N GLY A 149 6.95 7.85 16.94
CA GLY A 149 7.13 6.49 17.47
C GLY A 149 6.08 6.04 18.49
N MET A 150 5.03 6.83 18.73
CA MET A 150 3.81 6.33 19.37
C MET A 150 3.27 5.16 18.54
N LYS A 151 2.94 4.05 19.19
CA LYS A 151 2.31 2.90 18.53
C LYS A 151 0.81 2.97 18.75
N LEU A 152 0.04 2.45 17.80
CA LEU A 152 -1.38 2.19 18.02
C LEU A 152 -1.55 1.35 19.31
N PRO A 153 -2.61 1.60 20.09
CA PRO A 153 -2.90 0.75 21.23
C PRO A 153 -2.99 -0.70 20.74
N THR A 154 -2.21 -1.59 21.35
CA THR A 154 -2.31 -3.02 21.08
C THR A 154 -3.75 -3.45 21.36
N ALA A 155 -4.38 -4.12 20.40
CA ALA A 155 -5.76 -4.57 20.53
C ALA A 155 -5.94 -5.30 21.87
N THR A 156 -6.75 -4.74 22.76
CA THR A 156 -7.13 -5.42 24.00
C THR A 156 -7.88 -6.69 23.60
N PRO A 157 -7.44 -7.89 24.04
CA PRO A 157 -8.12 -9.12 23.68
C PRO A 157 -9.58 -9.03 24.13
N VAL A 158 -10.49 -9.34 23.21
CA VAL A 158 -11.93 -9.34 23.46
C VAL A 158 -12.21 -10.41 24.53
N PRO A 159 -12.78 -10.06 25.68
CA PRO A 159 -13.08 -11.03 26.72
C PRO A 159 -14.04 -12.11 26.21
N PHE A 160 -13.74 -13.39 26.49
CA PHE A 160 -14.57 -14.51 26.03
C PHE A 160 -15.92 -14.60 26.74
N ASP A 161 -16.11 -13.85 27.83
CA ASP A 161 -17.30 -13.81 28.68
C ASP A 161 -18.25 -12.64 28.37
N LEU A 162 -18.02 -11.91 27.26
CA LEU A 162 -18.95 -10.86 26.84
C LEU A 162 -20.35 -11.42 26.57
N PRO A 163 -21.42 -10.78 27.08
CA PRO A 163 -22.79 -11.13 26.73
C PRO A 163 -23.01 -11.14 25.21
N LEU A 164 -23.89 -12.04 24.77
CA LEU A 164 -24.24 -12.21 23.37
C LEU A 164 -24.80 -10.90 22.79
N GLY A 165 -24.23 -10.42 21.68
CA GLY A 165 -24.63 -9.18 21.02
C GLY A 165 -24.10 -7.90 21.67
N THR A 166 -23.07 -7.97 22.50
CA THR A 166 -22.44 -6.75 23.07
C THR A 166 -21.84 -5.90 21.95
N GLU A 167 -22.28 -4.65 21.82
CA GLU A 167 -21.77 -3.71 20.82
C GLU A 167 -20.42 -3.12 21.24
N LEU A 168 -19.41 -3.28 20.38
CA LEU A 168 -18.06 -2.78 20.59
C LEU A 168 -17.68 -1.78 19.51
N ASN A 169 -17.03 -0.67 19.89
CA ASN A 169 -16.48 0.27 18.91
C ASN A 169 -15.11 -0.23 18.43
N TYR A 170 -14.98 -0.38 17.12
CA TYR A 170 -13.77 -0.83 16.44
C TYR A 170 -13.29 0.21 15.44
N ILE A 171 -12.02 0.60 15.50
CA ILE A 171 -11.41 1.48 14.51
C ILE A 171 -10.81 0.59 13.42
N VAL A 172 -11.32 0.72 12.20
CA VAL A 172 -10.84 0.00 11.01
C VAL A 172 -9.36 0.30 10.82
N GLN A 173 -8.53 -0.74 10.82
CA GLN A 173 -7.10 -0.68 10.56
C GLN A 173 -6.82 -0.89 9.06
N PRO A 174 -5.62 -0.54 8.56
CA PRO A 174 -5.25 -0.84 7.19
C PRO A 174 -5.33 -2.35 6.92
N GLY A 175 -6.02 -2.72 5.84
CA GLY A 175 -6.20 -4.13 5.46
C GLY A 175 -7.37 -4.84 6.15
N ASP A 176 -8.12 -4.17 7.03
CA ASP A 176 -9.34 -4.75 7.60
C ASP A 176 -10.47 -4.85 6.55
N SER A 177 -11.28 -5.90 6.69
CA SER A 177 -12.54 -6.11 5.98
C SER A 177 -13.68 -6.38 6.98
N ILE A 178 -14.94 -6.15 6.59
CA ILE A 178 -16.09 -6.47 7.46
C ILE A 178 -16.08 -7.94 7.88
N ALA A 179 -15.71 -8.85 6.97
CA ALA A 179 -15.53 -10.28 7.24
C ALA A 179 -14.48 -10.55 8.32
N ALA A 180 -13.28 -9.96 8.18
CA ALA A 180 -12.19 -10.14 9.14
C ALA A 180 -12.55 -9.58 10.52
N ILE A 181 -13.25 -8.44 10.56
CA ILE A 181 -13.76 -7.84 11.79
C ILE A 181 -14.83 -8.73 12.43
N ALA A 182 -15.78 -9.26 11.65
CA ALA A 182 -16.81 -10.15 12.15
C ALA A 182 -16.21 -11.38 12.84
N ILE A 183 -15.24 -12.03 12.21
CA ILE A 183 -14.56 -13.20 12.78
C ILE A 183 -13.84 -12.83 14.09
N LYS A 184 -13.11 -11.71 14.11
CA LYS A 184 -12.36 -11.23 15.29
C LYS A 184 -13.24 -11.06 16.53
N PHE A 185 -14.48 -10.64 16.35
CA PHE A 185 -15.43 -10.40 17.44
C PHE A 185 -16.45 -11.52 17.61
N ARG A 186 -16.31 -12.64 16.88
CA ARG A 186 -17.33 -13.71 16.80
C ARG A 186 -18.71 -13.15 16.45
N SER A 187 -18.73 -12.14 15.59
CA SER A 187 -19.91 -11.50 15.00
C SER A 187 -20.24 -12.12 13.65
N THR A 188 -21.24 -11.58 12.97
CA THR A 188 -21.53 -11.85 11.55
C THR A 188 -21.36 -10.58 10.72
N GLU A 189 -21.02 -10.72 9.45
CA GLU A 189 -20.89 -9.59 8.53
C GLU A 189 -22.19 -8.79 8.46
N GLU A 190 -23.32 -9.49 8.36
CA GLU A 190 -24.65 -8.90 8.28
C GLU A 190 -24.97 -8.07 9.52
N ALA A 191 -24.57 -8.54 10.71
CA ALA A 191 -24.83 -7.81 11.95
C ALA A 191 -23.98 -6.54 12.07
N ILE A 192 -22.75 -6.56 11.56
CA ILE A 192 -21.91 -5.35 11.52
C ILE A 192 -22.44 -4.38 10.47
N ILE A 193 -22.85 -4.88 9.29
CA ILE A 193 -23.44 -4.06 8.23
C ILE A 193 -24.72 -3.38 8.72
N GLU A 194 -25.60 -4.13 9.37
CA GLU A 194 -26.85 -3.62 9.94
C GLU A 194 -26.59 -2.60 11.05
N ALA A 195 -25.70 -2.92 12.00
CA ALA A 195 -25.39 -2.03 13.13
C ALA A 195 -24.76 -0.70 12.71
N ASN A 196 -24.16 -0.62 11.52
CA ASN A 196 -23.48 0.57 11.00
C ASN A 196 -24.18 1.18 9.77
N GLU A 197 -25.36 0.68 9.39
CA GLU A 197 -26.12 1.12 8.22
C GLU A 197 -25.26 1.18 6.93
N LEU A 198 -24.36 0.20 6.74
CA LEU A 198 -23.45 0.18 5.60
C LEU A 198 -24.17 -0.29 4.34
N GLU A 199 -24.20 0.55 3.29
CA GLU A 199 -24.77 0.17 1.99
C GLU A 199 -23.89 -0.86 1.25
N ASN A 200 -22.59 -0.89 1.54
CA ASN A 200 -21.62 -1.79 0.92
C ASN A 200 -20.53 -2.19 1.92
N ALA A 201 -20.38 -3.50 2.15
CA ALA A 201 -19.38 -4.07 3.06
C ALA A 201 -17.92 -3.77 2.65
N ASN A 202 -17.68 -3.57 1.35
CA ASN A 202 -16.35 -3.28 0.80
C ASN A 202 -16.00 -1.77 0.82
N ALA A 203 -16.91 -0.91 1.29
CA ALA A 203 -16.71 0.54 1.31
C ALA A 203 -16.11 1.07 2.61
N ILE A 204 -15.72 0.18 3.55
CA ILE A 204 -15.13 0.61 4.81
C ILE A 204 -13.78 1.30 4.59
N GLN A 205 -13.57 2.39 5.32
CA GLN A 205 -12.35 3.18 5.21
C GLN A 205 -11.46 2.98 6.43
N VAL A 206 -10.16 2.97 6.19
CA VAL A 206 -9.16 2.95 7.24
C VAL A 206 -9.37 4.14 8.18
N GLY A 207 -9.44 3.89 9.48
CA GLY A 207 -9.75 4.88 10.52
C GLY A 207 -11.25 5.07 10.80
N GLN A 208 -12.15 4.46 10.03
CA GLN A 208 -13.58 4.48 10.30
C GLN A 208 -13.89 3.75 11.62
N ILE A 209 -14.82 4.26 12.41
CA ILE A 209 -15.32 3.58 13.61
C ILE A 209 -16.53 2.74 13.22
N LEU A 210 -16.50 1.45 13.54
CA LEU A 210 -17.58 0.50 13.35
C LEU A 210 -18.11 0.01 14.70
N ILE A 211 -19.42 -0.16 14.79
CA ILE A 211 -20.13 -0.83 15.86
C ILE A 211 -20.15 -2.33 15.54
N VAL A 212 -19.51 -3.15 16.37
CA VAL A 212 -19.36 -4.59 16.14
C VAL A 212 -20.09 -5.36 17.24
N PRO A 213 -21.23 -6.00 16.94
CA PRO A 213 -21.94 -6.85 17.91
C PRO A 213 -21.20 -8.17 18.14
N ALA A 214 -20.61 -8.38 19.31
CA ALA A 214 -19.77 -9.55 19.58
C ALA A 214 -20.57 -10.82 19.94
N ASN A 215 -19.94 -12.00 19.76
CA ASN A 215 -20.45 -13.32 20.16
C ASN A 215 -21.78 -13.77 19.54
N LEU A 216 -22.14 -13.28 18.35
CA LEU A 216 -23.31 -13.74 17.60
C LEU A 216 -23.16 -15.14 17.00
N VAL A 217 -21.93 -15.63 16.81
CA VAL A 217 -21.67 -16.99 16.32
C VAL A 217 -20.99 -17.85 17.38
N THR A 218 -21.53 -19.05 17.60
CA THR A 218 -20.85 -20.13 18.34
C THR A 218 -20.44 -21.19 17.31
N PRO A 219 -19.17 -21.62 17.23
CA PRO A 219 -18.79 -22.67 16.28
C PRO A 219 -19.58 -23.95 16.61
N GLU A 220 -20.45 -24.36 15.69
CA GLU A 220 -21.11 -25.65 15.76
C GLU A 220 -20.06 -26.73 15.49
N PRO A 221 -19.86 -27.72 16.40
CA PRO A 221 -18.84 -28.74 16.20
C PRO A 221 -19.15 -29.57 14.95
N THR A 222 -18.28 -29.47 13.94
CA THR A 222 -18.36 -30.26 12.71
C THR A 222 -18.23 -31.75 13.04
N ARG A 223 -19.31 -32.50 12.85
CA ARG A 223 -19.35 -33.95 13.04
C ARG A 223 -18.57 -34.63 11.91
N LEU A 224 -17.51 -35.37 12.26
CA LEU A 224 -16.68 -36.11 11.31
C LEU A 224 -17.52 -37.00 10.36
N PRO A 225 -17.21 -37.03 9.05
CA PRO A 225 -17.87 -37.94 8.11
C PRO A 225 -17.53 -39.42 8.41
N PRO A 226 -18.45 -40.39 8.15
CA PRO A 226 -18.21 -41.79 8.46
C PRO A 226 -17.16 -42.40 7.53
N THR A 227 -16.09 -42.96 8.11
CA THR A 227 -15.05 -43.70 7.38
C THR A 227 -15.60 -45.03 6.83
N ALA A 228 -15.56 -45.22 5.51
CA ALA A 228 -15.66 -46.53 4.88
C ALA A 228 -14.27 -47.16 4.74
N PRO A 229 -14.10 -48.48 4.90
CA PRO A 229 -12.79 -49.12 4.83
C PRO A 229 -12.38 -49.36 3.36
N VAL A 230 -11.24 -48.81 2.95
CA VAL A 230 -10.55 -49.21 1.72
C VAL A 230 -9.27 -49.92 2.12
N ASP A 231 -9.25 -51.22 1.79
CA ASP A 231 -8.11 -52.11 1.82
C ASP A 231 -7.15 -51.76 0.68
N ILE A 232 -5.93 -51.29 1.00
CA ILE A 232 -4.77 -51.37 0.11
C ILE A 232 -3.48 -51.63 0.91
N THR A 233 -2.90 -52.79 0.63
CA THR A 233 -1.55 -53.25 0.94
C THR A 233 -0.46 -52.18 0.69
N PRO A 234 0.48 -51.93 1.63
CA PRO A 234 1.60 -51.03 1.39
C PRO A 234 2.71 -51.71 0.58
N THR A 235 3.13 -51.09 -0.52
CA THR A 235 4.42 -51.36 -1.18
C THR A 235 5.40 -50.26 -0.76
N PRO A 236 6.59 -50.56 -0.22
CA PRO A 236 7.55 -49.55 0.23
C PRO A 236 8.49 -49.17 -0.92
N THR A 237 8.48 -47.91 -1.37
CA THR A 237 9.48 -47.40 -2.31
C THR A 237 9.82 -45.94 -2.04
N VAL A 238 10.94 -45.77 -1.35
CA VAL A 238 12.00 -44.74 -1.49
C VAL A 238 11.60 -43.26 -1.47
N ALA A 239 11.93 -42.63 -0.34
CA ALA A 239 12.22 -41.20 -0.25
C ALA A 239 13.48 -40.83 -1.07
N PRO A 240 13.48 -39.72 -1.82
CA PRO A 240 14.66 -38.91 -2.01
C PRO A 240 14.62 -37.79 -0.96
N ALA A 241 15.49 -37.87 0.05
CA ALA A 241 16.76 -37.15 0.05
C ALA A 241 16.54 -35.63 0.07
N GLY A 242 16.56 -35.09 1.30
CA GLY A 242 16.83 -33.67 1.52
C GLY A 242 18.12 -33.28 0.80
N GLY A 243 18.00 -32.29 -0.08
CA GLY A 243 19.13 -31.59 -0.66
C GLY A 243 19.44 -30.39 0.19
N ASP A 244 20.38 -30.56 1.12
CA ASP A 244 21.25 -29.46 1.55
C ASP A 244 22.22 -29.15 0.39
N GLY A 245 22.40 -27.86 0.11
CA GLY A 245 23.15 -27.32 -1.02
C GLY A 245 23.16 -25.79 -0.95
N GLY A 246 23.61 -25.26 0.19
CA GLY A 246 23.43 -23.87 0.59
C GLY A 246 24.18 -22.80 -0.21
N SER A 247 23.69 -21.57 -0.02
CA SER A 247 24.52 -20.39 0.22
C SER A 247 23.92 -19.65 1.43
N GLY A 248 24.75 -19.42 2.44
CA GLY A 248 24.33 -19.09 3.80
C GLY A 248 23.63 -17.75 3.96
N VAL A 249 22.39 -17.83 4.42
CA VAL A 249 21.68 -16.86 5.28
C VAL A 249 20.62 -17.69 5.98
N ALA A 250 20.36 -17.42 7.26
CA ALA A 250 19.35 -18.16 8.02
C ALA A 250 18.00 -18.06 7.30
N ALA A 251 17.58 -19.15 6.64
CA ALA A 251 16.26 -19.25 6.05
C ALA A 251 15.26 -19.15 7.21
N CYS A 252 14.31 -18.22 7.13
CA CYS A 252 13.25 -18.18 8.13
C CYS A 252 12.45 -19.50 8.05
N PRO A 253 11.98 -20.03 9.19
CA PRO A 253 11.05 -21.16 9.15
C PRO A 253 9.69 -20.71 8.61
N PHE A 254 9.18 -21.43 7.62
CA PHE A 254 7.83 -21.27 7.10
C PHE A 254 7.17 -22.65 6.89
N GLU A 255 5.85 -22.65 6.80
CA GLU A 255 5.01 -23.81 6.55
C GLU A 255 4.33 -23.69 5.18
N GLU A 256 4.14 -24.82 4.49
CA GLU A 256 3.40 -24.90 3.24
C GLU A 256 2.04 -25.57 3.47
N ASN A 257 1.10 -25.33 2.55
CA ASN A 257 -0.22 -25.95 2.57
C ASN A 257 -0.61 -26.38 1.15
N GLN A 258 -0.53 -27.69 0.89
CA GLN A 258 -0.82 -28.25 -0.42
C GLN A 258 -2.31 -28.23 -0.77
N ASP A 259 -3.20 -28.21 0.23
CA ASP A 259 -4.65 -28.14 -0.01
C ASP A 259 -5.03 -26.76 -0.57
N TYR A 260 -4.40 -25.67 -0.09
CA TYR A 260 -4.62 -24.34 -0.65
C TYR A 260 -4.10 -24.20 -2.08
N ILE A 261 -2.94 -24.80 -2.36
CA ILE A 261 -2.35 -24.84 -3.71
C ILE A 261 -3.31 -25.57 -4.67
N ALA A 262 -3.80 -26.75 -4.28
CA ALA A 262 -4.75 -27.53 -5.07
C ALA A 262 -6.08 -26.80 -5.28
N GLN A 263 -6.60 -26.15 -4.22
CA GLN A 263 -7.83 -25.36 -4.27
C GLN A 263 -7.72 -24.20 -5.29
N ILE A 264 -6.62 -23.43 -5.27
CA ILE A 264 -6.39 -22.35 -6.25
C ILE A 264 -6.33 -22.92 -7.67
N PHE A 265 -5.62 -24.03 -7.88
CA PHE A 265 -5.51 -24.66 -9.20
C PHE A 265 -6.87 -25.07 -9.77
N GLU A 266 -7.72 -25.69 -8.93
CA GLU A 266 -9.08 -26.07 -9.31
C GLU A 266 -9.96 -24.86 -9.61
N LEU A 267 -9.97 -23.85 -8.73
CA LEU A 267 -10.77 -22.63 -8.91
C LEU A 267 -10.41 -21.89 -10.20
N VAL A 268 -9.11 -21.70 -10.47
CA VAL A 268 -8.63 -21.05 -11.70
C VAL A 268 -9.09 -21.82 -12.92
N ASN A 269 -8.93 -23.15 -12.94
CA ASN A 269 -9.30 -23.93 -14.11
C ASN A 269 -10.82 -24.05 -14.31
N ASN A 270 -11.59 -24.12 -13.23
CA ASN A 270 -13.05 -24.09 -13.29
C ASN A 270 -13.55 -22.78 -13.92
N GLU A 271 -13.01 -21.64 -13.48
CA GLU A 271 -13.39 -20.35 -14.03
C GLU A 271 -12.94 -20.20 -15.49
N ARG A 272 -11.74 -20.66 -15.84
CA ARG A 272 -11.28 -20.68 -17.24
C ARG A 272 -12.22 -21.47 -18.14
N VAL A 273 -12.70 -22.63 -17.69
CA VAL A 273 -13.69 -23.42 -18.44
C VAL A 273 -15.01 -22.67 -18.58
N THR A 274 -15.49 -22.01 -17.52
CA THR A 274 -16.69 -21.16 -17.57
C THR A 274 -16.57 -20.05 -18.62
N GLN A 275 -15.38 -19.48 -18.77
CA GLN A 275 -15.06 -18.44 -19.76
C GLN A 275 -14.70 -18.99 -21.15
N GLY A 276 -14.81 -20.30 -21.38
CA GLY A 276 -14.49 -20.94 -22.66
C GLY A 276 -12.99 -21.01 -22.99
N LEU A 277 -12.13 -20.85 -21.98
CA LEU A 277 -10.68 -20.94 -22.11
C LEU A 277 -10.18 -22.36 -21.88
N THR A 278 -8.99 -22.66 -22.41
CA THR A 278 -8.33 -23.94 -22.15
C THR A 278 -7.78 -23.97 -20.72
N PRO A 279 -8.00 -25.07 -19.96
CA PRO A 279 -7.38 -25.26 -18.65
C PRO A 279 -5.86 -25.19 -18.72
N LEU A 280 -5.26 -24.57 -17.70
CA LEU A 280 -3.82 -24.52 -17.49
C LEU A 280 -3.33 -25.88 -17.00
N LYS A 281 -2.11 -26.22 -17.42
CA LYS A 281 -1.40 -27.41 -16.92
C LYS A 281 -0.35 -27.00 -15.91
N GLU A 282 -0.28 -27.70 -14.79
CA GLU A 282 0.77 -27.46 -13.79
C GLU A 282 2.18 -27.61 -14.40
N SER A 283 3.11 -26.84 -13.85
CA SER A 283 4.53 -26.91 -14.16
C SER A 283 5.34 -26.88 -12.87
N PRO A 284 6.10 -27.94 -12.55
CA PRO A 284 6.94 -27.98 -11.35
C PRO A 284 7.96 -26.83 -11.28
N GLN A 285 8.49 -26.39 -12.43
CA GLN A 285 9.42 -25.27 -12.48
C GLN A 285 8.75 -23.93 -12.14
N LEU A 286 7.51 -23.71 -12.60
CA LEU A 286 6.75 -22.51 -12.23
C LEU A 286 6.34 -22.55 -10.76
N SER A 287 5.95 -23.72 -10.22
CA SER A 287 5.65 -23.86 -8.79
C SER A 287 6.88 -23.59 -7.94
N ALA A 288 8.07 -24.06 -8.35
CA ALA A 288 9.32 -23.73 -7.69
C ALA A 288 9.62 -22.23 -7.71
N ALA A 289 9.38 -21.54 -8.84
CA ALA A 289 9.56 -20.09 -8.94
C ALA A 289 8.57 -19.31 -8.07
N ALA A 290 7.31 -19.74 -8.05
CA ALA A 290 6.27 -19.18 -7.18
C ALA A 290 6.63 -19.38 -5.70
N MET A 291 7.14 -20.55 -5.33
CA MET A 291 7.55 -20.87 -3.97
C MET A 291 8.77 -20.05 -3.51
N VAL A 292 9.74 -19.83 -4.40
CA VAL A 292 10.86 -18.91 -4.13
C VAL A 292 10.34 -17.51 -3.75
N HIS A 293 9.34 -16.99 -4.46
CA HIS A 293 8.79 -15.67 -4.14
C HIS A 293 7.93 -15.66 -2.88
N ALA A 294 7.07 -16.67 -2.68
CA ALA A 294 6.24 -16.78 -1.48
C ALA A 294 7.11 -16.91 -0.20
N SER A 295 8.17 -17.72 -0.26
CA SER A 295 9.14 -17.86 0.84
C SER A 295 9.94 -16.58 1.08
N ASP A 296 10.31 -15.84 0.04
CA ASP A 296 10.98 -14.54 0.19
C ASP A 296 10.08 -13.51 0.88
N MET A 297 8.82 -13.41 0.44
CA MET A 297 7.82 -12.51 1.01
C MET A 297 7.52 -12.81 2.47
N VAL A 298 7.33 -14.10 2.82
CA VAL A 298 7.08 -14.48 4.22
C VAL A 298 8.30 -14.21 5.10
N CYS A 299 9.52 -14.51 4.63
CA CYS A 299 10.75 -14.34 5.42
C CYS A 299 11.14 -12.88 5.63
N ASN A 300 10.77 -12.00 4.72
CA ASN A 300 11.10 -10.59 4.78
C ASN A 300 9.88 -9.71 5.11
N SER A 301 8.71 -10.32 5.37
CA SER A 301 7.46 -9.64 5.74
C SER A 301 7.08 -8.49 4.80
N PHE A 302 7.00 -8.78 3.50
CA PHE A 302 6.57 -7.79 2.50
C PHE A 302 5.66 -8.42 1.45
N LEU A 303 4.83 -7.59 0.81
CA LEU A 303 3.98 -8.00 -0.32
C LEU A 303 4.28 -7.12 -1.54
N LYS A 304 5.16 -7.59 -2.44
CA LYS A 304 5.56 -6.89 -3.67
C LYS A 304 5.86 -7.89 -4.78
N GLU A 305 5.70 -7.47 -6.03
CA GLU A 305 5.95 -8.32 -7.21
C GLU A 305 7.45 -8.66 -7.41
N VAL A 306 8.32 -7.71 -7.04
CA VAL A 306 9.78 -7.82 -7.13
C VAL A 306 10.32 -8.41 -5.83
N GLY A 307 11.24 -9.36 -5.93
CA GLY A 307 11.86 -10.02 -4.78
C GLY A 307 12.71 -9.06 -3.94
N SER A 308 13.02 -9.44 -2.71
CA SER A 308 13.91 -8.69 -1.82
C SER A 308 15.33 -8.55 -2.37
N ASP A 309 15.74 -9.48 -3.24
CA ASP A 309 16.99 -9.48 -4.01
C ASP A 309 16.92 -8.64 -5.30
N GLY A 310 15.76 -8.05 -5.61
CA GLY A 310 15.51 -7.30 -6.83
C GLY A 310 15.07 -8.15 -8.02
N SER A 311 14.91 -9.47 -7.85
CA SER A 311 14.55 -10.36 -8.96
C SER A 311 13.14 -10.09 -9.49
N THR A 312 12.96 -10.15 -10.80
CA THR A 312 11.63 -10.18 -11.44
C THR A 312 11.08 -11.60 -11.52
N VAL A 313 9.78 -11.75 -11.81
CA VAL A 313 9.17 -13.07 -12.00
C VAL A 313 9.81 -13.83 -13.16
N GLU A 314 10.18 -13.16 -14.25
CA GLU A 314 10.86 -13.76 -15.40
C GLU A 314 12.23 -14.34 -15.00
N GLU A 315 12.97 -13.60 -14.17
CA GLU A 315 14.28 -14.04 -13.67
C GLU A 315 14.13 -15.25 -12.73
N ARG A 316 13.15 -15.24 -11.83
CA ARG A 316 12.83 -16.39 -10.97
C ARG A 316 12.44 -17.62 -11.78
N VAL A 317 11.59 -17.46 -12.79
CA VAL A 317 11.16 -18.55 -13.69
C VAL A 317 12.33 -19.10 -14.50
N LEU A 318 13.17 -18.22 -15.05
CA LEU A 318 14.36 -18.61 -15.81
C LEU A 318 15.38 -19.34 -14.92
N ALA A 319 15.54 -18.93 -13.66
CA ALA A 319 16.40 -19.59 -12.69
C ALA A 319 15.96 -21.03 -12.37
N GLN A 320 14.66 -21.33 -12.50
CA GLN A 320 14.12 -22.70 -12.42
C GLN A 320 14.27 -23.50 -13.73
N GLY A 321 15.00 -22.96 -14.71
CA GLY A 321 15.24 -23.60 -16.01
C GLY A 321 14.02 -23.60 -16.93
N TYR A 322 13.02 -22.74 -16.67
CA TYR A 322 11.84 -22.62 -17.52
C TYR A 322 11.97 -21.42 -18.47
N THR A 323 11.86 -21.68 -19.77
CA THR A 323 11.88 -20.63 -20.79
C THR A 323 10.47 -20.37 -21.30
N ALA A 324 10.05 -19.11 -21.22
CA ALA A 324 8.70 -18.67 -21.55
C ALA A 324 8.73 -17.47 -22.50
N SER A 325 7.75 -17.37 -23.37
CA SER A 325 7.51 -16.19 -24.22
C SER A 325 6.67 -15.12 -23.52
N LEU A 326 5.94 -15.52 -22.48
CA LEU A 326 5.14 -14.67 -21.61
C LEU A 326 5.17 -15.27 -20.20
N VAL A 327 5.39 -14.43 -19.19
CA VAL A 327 5.27 -14.76 -17.78
C VAL A 327 4.37 -13.71 -17.14
N LEU A 328 3.44 -14.14 -16.29
CA LEU A 328 2.58 -13.27 -15.49
C LEU A 328 2.59 -13.74 -14.04
N GLN A 329 2.40 -12.82 -13.11
CA GLN A 329 2.36 -13.10 -11.67
C GLN A 329 1.12 -12.49 -11.03
N GLU A 330 0.59 -13.17 -10.03
CA GLU A 330 -0.32 -12.61 -9.05
C GLU A 330 0.18 -13.00 -7.65
N ILE A 331 0.08 -12.07 -6.70
CA ILE A 331 0.44 -12.29 -5.30
C ILE A 331 -0.70 -11.87 -4.38
N HIS A 332 -0.81 -12.54 -3.25
CA HIS A 332 -1.76 -12.20 -2.20
C HIS A 332 -1.17 -12.60 -0.86
N ALA A 333 -1.52 -11.91 0.22
CA ALA A 333 -1.14 -12.33 1.56
C ALA A 333 -2.25 -12.03 2.54
N GLN A 334 -2.56 -13.02 3.36
CA GLN A 334 -3.55 -12.96 4.41
C GLN A 334 -3.26 -14.09 5.40
N PRO A 335 -3.25 -13.81 6.71
CA PRO A 335 -3.08 -14.87 7.71
C PRO A 335 -4.25 -15.87 7.65
N PRO A 336 -3.99 -17.19 7.75
CA PRO A 336 -5.04 -18.22 7.79
C PRO A 336 -6.05 -18.00 8.91
N GLU A 337 -5.61 -17.43 10.03
CA GLU A 337 -6.47 -17.12 11.17
C GLU A 337 -7.52 -16.04 10.85
N TYR A 338 -7.30 -15.26 9.79
CA TYR A 338 -8.22 -14.24 9.28
C TYR A 338 -8.90 -14.68 7.97
N GLY A 339 -8.96 -15.99 7.69
CA GLY A 339 -9.59 -16.53 6.48
C GLY A 339 -8.68 -16.52 5.25
N GLY A 340 -7.36 -16.39 5.43
CA GLY A 340 -6.39 -16.56 4.35
C GLY A 340 -6.29 -18.01 3.92
N ASP A 341 -7.15 -18.43 2.99
CA ASP A 341 -7.11 -19.73 2.32
C ASP A 341 -6.99 -19.58 0.80
N GLY A 342 -7.00 -20.71 0.07
CA GLY A 342 -6.89 -20.69 -1.38
C GLY A 342 -8.08 -20.02 -2.08
N GLN A 343 -9.28 -20.07 -1.48
CA GLN A 343 -10.46 -19.39 -2.00
C GLN A 343 -10.33 -17.87 -1.86
N ALA A 344 -9.90 -17.38 -0.71
CA ALA A 344 -9.69 -15.95 -0.47
C ALA A 344 -8.62 -15.37 -1.42
N ALA A 345 -7.52 -16.10 -1.62
CA ALA A 345 -6.49 -15.71 -2.59
C ALA A 345 -7.05 -15.66 -4.03
N PHE A 346 -7.81 -16.68 -4.44
CA PHE A 346 -8.48 -16.69 -5.73
C PHE A 346 -9.43 -15.49 -5.89
N ASP A 347 -10.32 -15.26 -4.93
CA ASP A 347 -11.30 -14.18 -4.97
C ASP A 347 -10.64 -12.80 -5.02
N ALA A 348 -9.50 -12.61 -4.36
CA ALA A 348 -8.73 -11.36 -4.40
C ALA A 348 -8.17 -11.04 -5.80
N TRP A 349 -7.79 -12.07 -6.56
CA TRP A 349 -7.29 -11.90 -7.93
C TRP A 349 -8.42 -11.85 -8.97
N MET A 350 -9.57 -12.41 -8.63
CA MET A 350 -10.75 -12.38 -9.50
C MET A 350 -11.24 -10.95 -9.71
N GLY A 351 -11.40 -10.58 -10.98
CA GLY A 351 -11.63 -9.20 -11.43
C GLY A 351 -10.43 -8.60 -12.18
N GLY A 352 -9.24 -9.19 -12.03
CA GLY A 352 -8.07 -8.91 -12.86
C GLY A 352 -8.09 -9.65 -14.21
N THR A 353 -7.05 -9.44 -15.03
CA THR A 353 -6.92 -10.06 -16.37
C THR A 353 -5.91 -11.21 -16.43
N THR A 354 -5.16 -11.46 -15.36
CA THR A 354 -3.99 -12.35 -15.37
C THR A 354 -4.38 -13.82 -15.38
N LEU A 355 -5.19 -14.28 -14.41
CA LEU A 355 -5.59 -15.68 -14.27
C LEU A 355 -6.37 -16.20 -15.50
N LEU A 356 -7.10 -15.31 -16.16
CA LEU A 356 -7.91 -15.59 -17.34
C LEU A 356 -7.21 -15.20 -18.65
N ASN A 357 -5.89 -14.99 -18.63
CA ASN A 357 -5.16 -14.67 -19.85
C ASN A 357 -5.22 -15.87 -20.83
N PRO A 358 -5.69 -15.69 -22.08
CA PRO A 358 -5.83 -16.77 -23.04
C PRO A 358 -4.48 -17.26 -23.61
N ASN A 359 -3.40 -16.48 -23.47
CA ASN A 359 -2.11 -16.81 -24.05
C ASN A 359 -1.25 -17.70 -23.15
N THR A 360 -1.60 -17.84 -21.87
CA THR A 360 -0.89 -18.72 -20.94
C THR A 360 -1.46 -20.14 -20.98
N THR A 361 -0.59 -21.15 -20.90
CA THR A 361 -0.99 -22.57 -20.91
C THR A 361 -0.44 -23.36 -19.72
N ARG A 362 0.46 -22.75 -18.93
CA ARG A 362 1.05 -23.33 -17.73
C ARG A 362 0.80 -22.46 -16.51
N ILE A 363 0.73 -23.11 -15.36
CA ILE A 363 0.58 -22.47 -14.06
C ILE A 363 1.54 -23.13 -13.05
N GLY A 364 2.06 -22.32 -12.14
CA GLY A 364 2.70 -22.76 -10.91
C GLY A 364 2.20 -21.91 -9.76
N ILE A 365 2.05 -22.53 -8.58
CA ILE A 365 1.47 -21.90 -7.41
C ILE A 365 2.37 -22.21 -6.22
N GLY A 366 2.62 -21.21 -5.38
CA GLY A 366 3.37 -21.33 -4.14
C GLY A 366 2.58 -20.72 -3.00
N TYR A 367 2.68 -21.34 -1.82
CA TYR A 367 2.14 -20.82 -0.58
C TYR A 367 3.15 -20.99 0.55
N ALA A 368 3.38 -19.93 1.32
CA ALA A 368 4.26 -19.95 2.47
C ALA A 368 3.64 -19.20 3.65
N TYR A 369 3.64 -19.81 4.84
CA TYR A 369 3.11 -19.24 6.07
C TYR A 369 4.17 -19.15 7.16
N SER A 370 4.17 -18.07 7.91
CA SER A 370 4.93 -18.01 9.16
C SER A 370 4.19 -17.14 10.17
N GLN A 371 4.03 -17.64 11.39
CA GLN A 371 3.49 -16.87 12.51
C GLN A 371 4.33 -15.62 12.84
N ASP A 372 5.61 -15.61 12.45
CA ASP A 372 6.54 -14.51 12.68
C ASP A 372 6.45 -13.44 11.58
N SER A 373 5.70 -13.70 10.50
CA SER A 373 5.53 -12.78 9.38
C SER A 373 4.35 -11.83 9.58
N ALA A 374 4.52 -10.56 9.19
CA ALA A 374 3.51 -9.53 9.40
C ALA A 374 2.14 -9.84 8.76
N LEU A 375 2.12 -10.59 7.64
CA LEU A 375 0.90 -10.95 6.90
C LEU A 375 0.60 -12.46 6.98
N GLY A 376 1.30 -13.22 7.83
CA GLY A 376 1.04 -14.64 8.03
C GLY A 376 1.31 -15.49 6.79
N GLY A 377 0.26 -15.72 5.98
CA GLY A 377 0.27 -16.57 4.79
C GLY A 377 0.40 -15.79 3.49
N TYR A 378 1.28 -16.23 2.60
CA TYR A 378 1.59 -15.59 1.32
C TYR A 378 1.38 -16.55 0.17
N PHE A 379 0.64 -16.10 -0.84
CA PHE A 379 0.33 -16.83 -2.05
C PHE A 379 1.04 -16.18 -3.24
N THR A 380 1.55 -17.00 -4.15
CA THR A 380 2.07 -16.56 -5.43
C THR A 380 1.57 -17.49 -6.53
N VAL A 381 1.02 -16.93 -7.60
CA VAL A 381 0.66 -17.65 -8.82
C VAL A 381 1.51 -17.13 -9.96
N VAL A 382 2.11 -18.05 -10.72
CA VAL A 382 2.89 -17.75 -11.92
C VAL A 382 2.26 -18.45 -13.10
N LEU A 383 1.90 -17.69 -14.14
CA LEU A 383 1.39 -18.22 -15.40
C LEU A 383 2.43 -18.05 -16.50
N ALA A 384 2.53 -19.01 -17.41
CA ALA A 384 3.44 -18.90 -18.54
C ALA A 384 2.86 -19.39 -19.86
N ALA A 385 3.32 -18.76 -20.94
CA ALA A 385 3.28 -19.30 -22.29
C ALA A 385 4.65 -19.93 -22.60
N PRO A 386 4.74 -21.21 -23.03
CA PRO A 386 5.99 -21.82 -23.43
C PRO A 386 6.72 -20.98 -24.49
N ALA A 387 8.06 -20.98 -24.47
CA ALA A 387 8.83 -20.47 -25.59
C ALA A 387 8.52 -21.29 -26.86
N GLN A 388 8.37 -20.62 -28.01
CA GLN A 388 8.15 -21.28 -29.30
C GLN A 388 9.43 -21.89 -29.86
#